data_AF-A0A0F9B444-F1
#
_entry.id   AF-A0A0F9B444-F1
#
_cell.length_a   1.000
_cell.length_b   1.000
_cell.length_c   1.000
_cell.angle_alpha   90.00
_cell.angle_beta   90.00
_cell.angle_gamma   90.00
#
_symmetry.space_group_name_H-M   'P 1'
#
loop_
_entity.id
_entity.type
_entity.pdbx_description
1 polymer ?
#
loop_
_entity_poly.entity_id
_entity_poly.type
_entity_poly.pdbx_seq_one_letter_code
_entity_poly.pdbx_strand_id
1 'polypeptide(L)'
;IKGVREATSSLRKSVGQYIRNIKNEENNFKKGIKGFEGKTNELSATIDNQKTRLDEAITQFQQQFSQAEEQRRGQFTQSQEKWTQEFTVAVEKRKTEFTQEQEDLKRAQGEFINEINNKKDSFENELKTKNEQFIKELSAKVESYIKKFEDYKKRAQELVHVIADTGMVGGYQEFANKERKAALLWKIVAVLSFMGLIGFAIVAFYIVLQGEIKWPLVAGRVFVASTFGVLGAYAARLADRHEEKEKINRRMELELASIDPYLVGLPEEVIHKLKASLAERLFGGKEPIKIKKKEEISGTSFDLVKQLVETLRDLIKKGEPS
;
A
#
# COMPACT_ATOMS: atom_id res chain seq x y z
N ILE A 1 81.78 52.51 164.92
CA ILE A 1 80.38 52.97 164.78
C ILE A 1 80.05 53.56 163.38
N LYS A 2 80.99 54.17 162.63
CA LYS A 2 80.72 54.74 161.28
C LYS A 2 80.49 53.70 160.15
N GLY A 3 81.27 52.62 160.06
CA GLY A 3 81.17 51.63 158.96
C GLY A 3 79.87 50.81 158.93
N VAL A 4 79.28 50.50 160.10
CA VAL A 4 77.99 49.80 160.20
C VAL A 4 76.84 50.65 159.64
N ARG A 5 76.94 51.98 159.74
CA ARG A 5 75.94 52.94 159.27
C ARG A 5 75.97 53.15 157.75
N GLU A 6 77.15 53.03 157.12
CA GLU A 6 77.30 53.03 155.66
C GLU A 6 76.90 51.71 155.01
N ALA A 7 77.24 50.57 155.64
CA ALA A 7 76.81 49.25 155.19
C ALA A 7 75.27 49.11 155.25
N THR A 8 74.64 49.59 156.32
CA THR A 8 73.16 49.61 156.42
C THR A 8 72.52 50.62 155.44
N SER A 9 73.15 51.76 155.17
CA SER A 9 72.66 52.74 154.18
C SER A 9 72.75 52.22 152.74
N SER A 10 73.86 51.57 152.38
CA SER A 10 74.06 50.96 151.05
C SER A 10 73.19 49.73 150.83
N LEU A 11 73.02 48.87 151.84
CA LEU A 11 72.05 47.76 151.82
C LEU A 11 70.61 48.27 151.67
N ARG A 12 70.24 49.33 152.39
CA ARG A 12 68.91 49.95 152.24
C ARG A 12 68.69 50.54 150.84
N LYS A 13 69.72 51.13 150.24
CA LYS A 13 69.68 51.63 148.85
C LYS A 13 69.57 50.49 147.84
N SER A 14 70.35 49.42 147.97
CA SER A 14 70.30 48.27 147.06
C SER A 14 68.97 47.53 147.17
N VAL A 15 68.48 47.26 148.39
CA VAL A 15 67.14 46.70 148.63
C VAL A 15 66.05 47.60 148.05
N GLY A 16 66.17 48.93 148.20
CA GLY A 16 65.26 49.88 147.56
C GLY A 16 65.32 49.86 146.02
N GLN A 17 66.51 49.65 145.44
CA GLN A 17 66.72 49.51 143.99
C GLN A 17 66.12 48.20 143.47
N TYR A 18 66.33 47.08 144.16
CA TYR A 18 65.71 45.79 143.83
C TYR A 18 64.18 45.84 143.94
N ILE A 19 63.64 46.43 145.00
CA ILE A 19 62.18 46.64 145.14
C ILE A 19 61.65 47.49 143.99
N ARG A 20 62.35 48.54 143.59
CA ARG A 20 61.95 49.40 142.46
C ARG A 20 62.03 48.68 141.13
N ASN A 21 63.07 47.86 140.91
CA ASN A 21 63.22 47.03 139.70
C ASN A 21 62.13 45.97 139.61
N ILE A 22 61.86 45.24 140.71
CA ILE A 22 60.78 44.26 140.81
C ILE A 22 59.43 44.93 140.55
N LYS A 23 59.19 46.12 141.12
CA LYS A 23 57.96 46.89 140.88
C LYS A 23 57.83 47.36 139.43
N ASN A 24 58.95 47.69 138.78
CA ASN A 24 58.97 48.05 137.36
C ASN A 24 58.71 46.83 136.47
N GLU A 25 59.31 45.67 136.78
CA GLU A 25 59.04 44.40 136.10
C GLU A 25 57.59 43.95 136.29
N GLU A 26 57.05 44.04 137.50
CA GLU A 26 55.64 43.78 137.80
C GLU A 26 54.72 44.69 136.96
N ASN A 27 55.03 45.98 136.88
CA ASN A 27 54.27 46.93 136.06
C ASN A 27 54.39 46.62 134.56
N ASN A 28 55.57 46.27 134.07
CA ASN A 28 55.80 45.91 132.68
C ASN A 28 55.10 44.59 132.33
N PHE A 29 55.14 43.61 133.21
CA PHE A 29 54.43 42.34 133.07
C PHE A 29 52.91 42.55 133.08
N LYS A 30 52.37 43.37 134.00
CA LYS A 30 50.96 43.77 134.00
C LYS A 30 50.55 44.49 132.70
N LYS A 31 51.41 45.35 132.15
CA LYS A 31 51.19 45.97 130.83
C LYS A 31 51.20 44.93 129.71
N GLY A 32 52.12 43.96 129.76
CA GLY A 32 52.18 42.84 128.82
C GLY A 32 50.93 41.97 128.84
N ILE A 33 50.44 41.60 130.03
CA ILE A 33 49.19 40.85 130.21
C ILE A 33 48.02 41.64 129.62
N LYS A 34 47.87 42.93 129.97
CA LYS A 34 46.81 43.77 129.39
C LYS A 34 46.90 43.89 127.87
N GLY A 35 48.12 43.97 127.32
CA GLY A 35 48.34 43.98 125.88
C GLY A 35 47.98 42.66 125.20
N PHE A 36 48.29 41.53 125.83
CA PHE A 36 47.90 40.20 125.36
C PHE A 36 46.38 40.01 125.43
N GLU A 37 45.75 40.37 126.54
CA GLU A 37 44.30 40.33 126.71
C GLU A 37 43.59 41.17 125.65
N GLY A 38 44.11 42.37 125.35
CA GLY A 38 43.62 43.21 124.25
C GLY A 38 43.70 42.51 122.88
N LYS A 39 44.86 41.91 122.54
CA LYS A 39 45.05 41.16 121.29
C LYS A 39 44.16 39.91 121.21
N THR A 40 43.97 39.21 122.31
CA THR A 40 43.07 38.04 122.38
C THR A 40 41.62 38.46 122.13
N ASN A 41 41.18 39.58 122.72
CA ASN A 41 39.85 40.12 122.48
C ASN A 41 39.66 40.58 121.02
N GLU A 42 40.66 41.24 120.44
CA GLU A 42 40.65 41.66 119.03
C GLU A 42 40.61 40.44 118.07
N LEU A 43 41.40 39.41 118.35
CA LEU A 43 41.41 38.19 117.57
C LEU A 43 40.07 37.45 117.67
N SER A 44 39.47 37.37 118.87
CA SER A 44 38.14 36.79 119.07
C SER A 44 37.08 37.54 118.26
N ALA A 45 37.08 38.87 118.32
CA ALA A 45 36.14 39.69 117.56
C ALA A 45 36.32 39.52 116.04
N THR A 46 37.57 39.35 115.57
CA THR A 46 37.86 39.08 114.16
C THR A 46 37.36 37.70 113.73
N ILE A 47 37.55 36.68 114.56
CA ILE A 47 37.04 35.32 114.31
C ILE A 47 35.51 35.32 114.23
N ASP A 48 34.83 36.00 115.16
CA ASP A 48 33.38 36.09 115.16
C ASP A 48 32.86 36.78 113.89
N ASN A 49 33.50 37.89 113.49
CA ASN A 49 33.16 38.59 112.25
C ASN A 49 33.39 37.71 111.01
N GLN A 50 34.53 37.01 110.94
CA GLN A 50 34.81 36.08 109.85
C GLN A 50 33.81 34.92 109.80
N LYS A 51 33.38 34.41 110.96
CA LYS A 51 32.36 33.36 111.05
C LYS A 51 31.03 33.86 110.50
N THR A 52 30.58 35.05 110.91
CA THR A 52 29.36 35.66 110.35
C THR A 52 29.45 35.84 108.84
N ARG A 53 30.57 36.35 108.32
CA ARG A 53 30.77 36.51 106.87
C ARG A 53 30.75 35.19 106.12
N LEU A 54 31.32 34.13 106.70
CA LEU A 54 31.28 32.78 106.12
C LEU A 54 29.86 32.22 106.12
N ASP A 55 29.11 32.37 107.21
CA ASP A 55 27.73 31.92 107.31
C ASP A 55 26.82 32.65 106.30
N GLU A 56 27.02 33.96 106.12
CA GLU A 56 26.34 34.76 105.10
C GLU A 56 26.69 34.29 103.68
N ALA A 57 27.99 34.07 103.40
CA ALA A 57 28.44 33.59 102.10
C ALA A 57 27.88 32.19 101.77
N ILE A 58 27.87 31.28 102.75
CA ILE A 58 27.28 29.94 102.60
C ILE A 58 25.80 30.04 102.27
N THR A 59 25.06 30.88 103.00
CA THR A 59 23.63 31.10 102.79
C THR A 59 23.36 31.67 101.39
N GLN A 60 24.14 32.67 100.97
CA GLN A 60 24.03 33.26 99.63
C GLN A 60 24.35 32.24 98.52
N PHE A 61 25.40 31.44 98.67
CA PHE A 61 25.75 30.42 97.69
C PHE A 61 24.69 29.33 97.59
N GLN A 62 24.12 28.88 98.72
CA GLN A 62 23.01 27.93 98.71
C GLN A 62 21.81 28.50 97.96
N GLN A 63 21.44 29.76 98.23
CA GLN A 63 20.32 30.42 97.56
C GLN A 63 20.56 30.59 96.06
N GLN A 64 21.74 31.07 95.66
CA GLN A 64 22.10 31.23 94.24
C GLN A 64 22.13 29.89 93.51
N PHE A 65 22.65 28.84 94.16
CA PHE A 65 22.69 27.51 93.57
C PHE A 65 21.29 26.97 93.32
N SER A 66 20.41 27.03 94.32
CA SER A 66 19.01 26.58 94.17
C SER A 66 18.26 27.38 93.11
N GLN A 67 18.42 28.70 93.05
CA GLN A 67 17.80 29.54 92.01
C GLN A 67 18.33 29.21 90.62
N ALA A 68 19.65 29.02 90.47
CA ALA A 68 20.24 28.67 89.19
C ALA A 68 19.86 27.25 88.73
N GLU A 69 19.69 26.31 89.66
CA GLU A 69 19.17 24.98 89.36
C GLU A 69 17.71 25.02 88.92
N GLU A 70 16.85 25.74 89.65
CA GLU A 70 15.45 25.96 89.29
C GLU A 70 15.32 26.59 87.89
N GLN A 71 16.13 27.62 87.62
CA GLN A 71 16.14 28.31 86.33
C GLN A 71 16.61 27.40 85.20
N ARG A 72 17.70 26.63 85.39
CA ARG A 72 18.17 25.66 84.40
C ARG A 72 17.13 24.57 84.14
N ARG A 73 16.50 24.05 85.21
CA ARG A 73 15.43 23.05 85.10
C ARG A 73 14.25 23.60 84.32
N GLY A 74 13.81 24.81 84.64
CA GLY A 74 12.70 25.48 83.94
C GLY A 74 12.99 25.74 82.47
N GLN A 75 14.18 26.28 82.14
CA GLN A 75 14.58 26.51 80.75
C GLN A 75 14.70 25.22 79.95
N PHE A 76 15.25 24.16 80.55
CA PHE A 76 15.35 22.85 79.92
C PHE A 76 13.96 22.27 79.61
N THR A 77 13.06 22.27 80.59
CA THR A 77 11.67 21.79 80.40
C THR A 77 10.96 22.58 79.33
N GLN A 78 11.06 23.91 79.36
CA GLN A 78 10.42 24.77 78.36
C GLN A 78 10.98 24.54 76.95
N SER A 79 12.30 24.36 76.82
CA SER A 79 12.92 24.04 75.54
C SER A 79 12.49 22.66 75.03
N GLN A 80 12.34 21.69 75.93
CA GLN A 80 11.88 20.34 75.60
C GLN A 80 10.42 20.36 75.12
N GLU A 81 9.54 21.05 75.84
CA GLU A 81 8.13 21.21 75.46
C GLU A 81 8.00 21.91 74.10
N LYS A 82 8.73 23.01 73.89
CA LYS A 82 8.73 23.74 72.63
C LYS A 82 9.20 22.85 71.47
N TRP A 83 10.29 22.12 71.66
CA TRP A 83 10.80 21.20 70.65
C TRP A 83 9.79 20.09 70.33
N THR A 84 9.15 19.50 71.35
CA THR A 84 8.11 18.49 71.16
C THR A 84 6.91 19.04 70.38
N GLN A 85 6.45 20.25 70.71
CA GLN A 85 5.35 20.90 69.98
C GLN A 85 5.70 21.18 68.52
N GLU A 86 6.87 21.80 68.27
CA GLU A 86 7.34 22.10 66.92
C GLU A 86 7.51 20.83 66.08
N PHE A 87 8.06 19.78 66.69
CA PHE A 87 8.22 18.48 66.04
C PHE A 87 6.88 17.84 65.70
N THR A 88 5.91 17.82 66.63
CA THR A 88 4.58 17.26 66.39
C THR A 88 3.87 18.02 65.26
N VAL A 89 3.89 19.34 65.26
CA VAL A 89 3.30 20.17 64.19
C VAL A 89 3.98 19.90 62.85
N ALA A 90 5.31 19.81 62.82
CA ALA A 90 6.05 19.52 61.59
C ALA A 90 5.73 18.13 61.02
N VAL A 91 5.58 17.13 61.89
CA VAL A 91 5.20 15.76 61.49
C VAL A 91 3.77 15.71 60.96
N GLU A 92 2.82 16.35 61.65
CA GLU A 92 1.43 16.40 61.17
C GLU A 92 1.32 17.14 59.84
N LYS A 93 2.01 18.28 59.69
CA LYS A 93 2.03 19.04 58.44
C LYS A 93 2.56 18.19 57.28
N ARG A 94 3.70 17.52 57.45
CA ARG A 94 4.25 16.61 56.43
C ARG A 94 3.33 15.45 56.11
N LYS A 95 2.63 14.90 57.12
CA LYS A 95 1.66 13.82 56.90
C LYS A 95 0.50 14.29 56.04
N THR A 96 -0.02 15.49 56.30
CA THR A 96 -1.11 16.07 55.50
C THR A 96 -0.65 16.39 54.07
N GLU A 97 0.50 17.05 53.92
CA GLU A 97 1.09 17.36 52.61
C GLU A 97 1.31 16.09 51.77
N PHE A 98 1.90 15.05 52.36
CA PHE A 98 2.12 13.77 51.69
C PHE A 98 0.81 13.08 51.30
N THR A 99 -0.21 13.14 52.16
CA THR A 99 -1.52 12.56 51.86
C THR A 99 -2.18 13.28 50.69
N GLN A 100 -2.09 14.61 50.66
CA GLN A 100 -2.65 15.42 49.60
C GLN A 100 -1.91 15.20 48.26
N GLU A 101 -0.57 15.13 48.29
CA GLU A 101 0.23 14.80 47.11
C GLU A 101 -0.10 13.40 46.55
N GLN A 102 -0.35 12.42 47.42
CA GLN A 102 -0.84 11.11 46.98
C GLN A 102 -2.22 11.16 46.31
N GLU A 103 -3.16 11.94 46.86
CA GLU A 103 -4.49 12.11 46.27
C GLU A 103 -4.43 12.83 44.93
N ASP A 104 -3.61 13.89 44.82
CA ASP A 104 -3.40 14.63 43.59
C ASP A 104 -2.73 13.74 42.53
N LEU A 105 -1.75 12.92 42.90
CA LEU A 105 -1.13 11.96 42.01
C LEU A 105 -2.12 10.89 41.54
N LYS A 106 -2.98 10.37 42.41
CA LYS A 106 -4.08 9.46 42.02
C LYS A 106 -5.07 10.12 41.08
N ARG A 107 -5.43 11.38 41.32
CA ARG A 107 -6.33 12.15 40.45
C ARG A 107 -5.71 12.34 39.06
N ALA A 108 -4.46 12.79 39.00
CA ALA A 108 -3.72 12.95 37.75
C ALA A 108 -3.59 11.63 36.98
N GLN A 109 -3.32 10.52 37.68
CA GLN A 109 -3.32 9.19 37.05
C GLN A 109 -4.69 8.81 36.48
N GLY A 110 -5.77 9.06 37.22
CA GLY A 110 -7.14 8.80 36.75
C GLY A 110 -7.51 9.63 35.52
N GLU A 111 -7.15 10.92 35.51
CA GLU A 111 -7.34 11.81 34.37
C GLU A 111 -6.54 11.35 33.15
N PHE A 112 -5.28 10.97 33.34
CA PHE A 112 -4.43 10.43 32.27
C PHE A 112 -4.99 9.13 31.67
N ILE A 113 -5.48 8.22 32.51
CA ILE A 113 -6.13 6.98 32.05
C ILE A 113 -7.39 7.29 31.24
N ASN A 114 -8.22 8.23 31.71
CA ASN A 114 -9.41 8.66 30.99
C ASN A 114 -9.07 9.31 29.64
N GLU A 115 -8.01 10.12 29.58
CA GLU A 115 -7.54 10.71 28.33
C GLU A 115 -7.04 9.65 27.34
N ILE A 116 -6.28 8.66 27.82
CA ILE A 116 -5.84 7.52 27.00
C ILE A 116 -7.05 6.75 26.46
N ASN A 117 -8.03 6.43 27.31
CA ASN A 117 -9.22 5.70 26.88
C ASN A 117 -10.03 6.48 25.85
N ASN A 118 -10.25 7.78 26.07
CA ASN A 118 -10.95 8.63 25.11
C ASN A 118 -10.20 8.71 23.77
N LYS A 119 -8.88 8.84 23.79
CA LYS A 119 -8.06 8.83 22.56
C LYS A 119 -8.13 7.48 21.86
N LYS A 120 -8.04 6.39 22.60
CA LYS A 120 -8.19 5.02 22.09
C LYS A 120 -9.55 4.85 21.40
N ASP A 121 -10.64 5.21 22.07
CA ASP A 121 -11.99 5.07 21.53
C ASP A 121 -12.18 5.95 20.28
N SER A 122 -11.64 7.17 20.28
CA SER A 122 -11.68 8.05 19.10
C SER A 122 -10.91 7.46 17.92
N PHE A 123 -9.73 6.88 18.18
CA PHE A 123 -8.89 6.26 17.16
C PHE A 123 -9.51 4.97 16.61
N GLU A 124 -10.09 4.13 17.46
CA GLU A 124 -10.83 2.93 17.06
C GLU A 124 -12.03 3.29 16.17
N ASN A 125 -12.79 4.33 16.54
CA ASN A 125 -13.90 4.82 15.73
C ASN A 125 -13.45 5.42 14.39
N GLU A 126 -12.34 6.16 14.38
CA GLU A 126 -11.76 6.71 13.15
C GLU A 126 -11.27 5.59 12.22
N LEU A 127 -10.56 4.59 12.76
CA LEU A 127 -10.13 3.41 12.01
C LEU A 127 -11.31 2.64 11.43
N LYS A 128 -12.36 2.42 12.23
CA LYS A 128 -13.57 1.74 11.78
C LYS A 128 -14.24 2.50 10.63
N THR A 129 -14.39 3.81 10.78
CA THR A 129 -15.00 4.68 9.76
C THR A 129 -14.18 4.68 8.47
N LYS A 130 -12.85 4.85 8.57
CA LYS A 130 -11.95 4.79 7.41
C LYS A 130 -11.97 3.43 6.72
N ASN A 131 -12.02 2.34 7.48
CA ASN A 131 -12.10 1.00 6.92
C ASN A 131 -13.44 0.76 6.20
N GLU A 132 -14.55 1.19 6.79
CA GLU A 132 -15.87 1.13 6.15
C GLU A 132 -15.94 1.97 4.86
N GLN A 133 -15.35 3.16 4.86
CA GLN A 133 -15.22 4.00 3.67
C GLN A 133 -14.35 3.33 2.59
N PHE A 134 -13.19 2.80 2.98
CA PHE A 134 -12.29 2.10 2.06
C PHE A 134 -12.94 0.87 1.41
N ILE A 135 -13.69 0.07 2.20
CA ILE A 135 -14.45 -1.07 1.69
C ILE A 135 -15.53 -0.59 0.69
N LYS A 136 -16.27 0.48 1.00
CA LYS A 136 -17.28 1.06 0.09
C LYS A 136 -16.65 1.59 -1.20
N GLU A 137 -15.49 2.24 -1.13
CA GLU A 137 -14.79 2.73 -2.31
C GLU A 137 -14.25 1.58 -3.17
N LEU A 138 -13.69 0.55 -2.55
CA LEU A 138 -13.21 -0.64 -3.25
C LEU A 138 -14.37 -1.39 -3.93
N SER A 139 -15.49 -1.60 -3.22
CA SER A 139 -16.64 -2.27 -3.81
C SER A 139 -17.20 -1.49 -4.99
N ALA A 140 -17.31 -0.15 -4.88
CA ALA A 140 -17.73 0.70 -5.98
C ALA A 140 -16.77 0.65 -7.18
N LYS A 141 -15.45 0.64 -6.94
CA LYS A 141 -14.44 0.47 -8.02
C LYS A 141 -14.52 -0.90 -8.68
N VAL A 142 -14.67 -1.96 -7.90
CA VAL A 142 -14.83 -3.33 -8.41
C VAL A 142 -16.09 -3.45 -9.26
N GLU A 143 -17.23 -2.93 -8.79
CA GLU A 143 -18.47 -2.94 -9.55
C GLU A 143 -18.34 -2.13 -10.86
N SER A 144 -17.66 -0.98 -10.82
CA SER A 144 -17.34 -0.21 -12.03
C SER A 144 -16.49 -1.00 -13.02
N TYR A 145 -15.47 -1.73 -12.55
CA TYR A 145 -14.65 -2.57 -13.42
C TYR A 145 -15.41 -3.76 -13.98
N ILE A 146 -16.25 -4.42 -13.18
CA ILE A 146 -17.12 -5.50 -13.65
C ILE A 146 -18.02 -5.00 -14.77
N LYS A 147 -18.69 -3.86 -14.60
CA LYS A 147 -19.51 -3.23 -15.66
C LYS A 147 -18.70 -2.94 -16.93
N LYS A 148 -17.47 -2.45 -16.80
CA LYS A 148 -16.57 -2.24 -17.95
C LYS A 148 -16.19 -3.55 -18.65
N PHE A 149 -15.92 -4.61 -17.89
CA PHE A 149 -15.60 -5.92 -18.46
C PHE A 149 -16.81 -6.56 -19.16
N GLU A 150 -18.01 -6.40 -18.61
CA GLU A 150 -19.24 -6.82 -19.27
C GLU A 150 -19.47 -6.06 -20.58
N ASP A 151 -19.26 -4.74 -20.59
CA ASP A 151 -19.33 -3.94 -21.82
C ASP A 151 -18.29 -4.38 -22.85
N TYR A 152 -17.05 -4.62 -22.44
CA TYR A 152 -16.00 -5.16 -23.33
C TYR A 152 -16.34 -6.56 -23.87
N LYS A 153 -16.91 -7.43 -23.03
CA LYS A 153 -17.39 -8.75 -23.47
C LYS A 153 -18.48 -8.59 -24.54
N LYS A 154 -19.44 -7.70 -24.32
CA LYS A 154 -20.52 -7.42 -25.28
C LYS A 154 -19.97 -6.90 -26.61
N ARG A 155 -19.07 -5.91 -26.57
CA ARG A 155 -18.41 -5.39 -27.78
C ARG A 155 -17.58 -6.44 -28.51
N ALA A 156 -16.87 -7.30 -27.78
CA ALA A 156 -16.13 -8.40 -28.38
C ALA A 156 -17.07 -9.42 -29.06
N GLN A 157 -18.21 -9.74 -28.44
CA GLN A 157 -19.24 -10.59 -29.05
C GLN A 157 -19.83 -9.95 -30.31
N GLU A 158 -20.16 -8.67 -30.27
CA GLU A 158 -20.66 -7.91 -31.44
C GLU A 158 -19.61 -7.90 -32.58
N LEU A 159 -18.33 -7.66 -32.27
CA LEU A 159 -17.26 -7.70 -33.27
C LEU A 159 -17.08 -9.09 -33.88
N VAL A 160 -17.09 -10.15 -33.07
CA VAL A 160 -16.99 -11.53 -33.58
C VAL A 160 -18.18 -11.88 -34.45
N HIS A 161 -19.39 -11.49 -34.06
CA HIS A 161 -20.61 -11.69 -34.85
C HIS A 161 -20.52 -10.94 -36.18
N VAL A 162 -20.15 -9.66 -36.19
CA VAL A 162 -19.99 -8.86 -37.42
C VAL A 162 -18.90 -9.43 -38.32
N ILE A 163 -17.76 -9.88 -37.77
CA ILE A 163 -16.66 -10.48 -38.55
C ILE A 163 -17.07 -11.83 -39.13
N ALA A 164 -17.79 -12.66 -38.37
CA ALA A 164 -18.26 -13.96 -38.86
C ALA A 164 -19.30 -13.81 -39.97
N ASP A 165 -20.30 -12.95 -39.76
CA ASP A 165 -21.42 -12.76 -40.69
C ASP A 165 -20.98 -12.02 -41.96
N THR A 166 -20.19 -10.94 -41.82
CA THR A 166 -19.77 -10.12 -42.96
C THR A 166 -18.59 -10.74 -43.71
N GLY A 167 -17.65 -11.36 -42.97
CA GLY A 167 -16.43 -11.91 -43.55
C GLY A 167 -16.67 -13.15 -44.42
N MET A 168 -17.53 -14.07 -43.98
CA MET A 168 -17.80 -15.30 -44.74
C MET A 168 -18.78 -15.08 -45.89
N VAL A 169 -19.89 -14.35 -45.67
CA VAL A 169 -20.88 -14.07 -46.73
C VAL A 169 -20.30 -13.14 -47.79
N GLY A 170 -19.60 -12.08 -47.36
CA GLY A 170 -18.98 -11.10 -48.26
C GLY A 170 -17.89 -11.70 -49.17
N GLY A 171 -17.10 -12.65 -48.66
CA GLY A 171 -16.10 -13.36 -49.45
C GLY A 171 -16.70 -14.12 -50.63
N TYR A 172 -17.70 -14.98 -50.38
CA TYR A 172 -18.37 -15.74 -51.45
C TYR A 172 -19.13 -14.83 -52.44
N GLN A 173 -19.71 -13.73 -51.96
CA GLN A 173 -20.36 -12.73 -52.82
C GLN A 173 -19.37 -12.05 -53.77
N GLU A 174 -18.19 -11.67 -53.28
CA GLU A 174 -17.16 -11.04 -54.11
C GLU A 174 -16.63 -12.01 -55.18
N PHE A 175 -16.37 -13.28 -54.80
CA PHE A 175 -15.96 -14.31 -55.75
C PHE A 175 -17.04 -14.61 -56.80
N ALA A 176 -18.30 -14.76 -56.41
CA ALA A 176 -19.41 -14.96 -57.34
C ALA A 176 -19.51 -13.82 -58.36
N ASN A 177 -19.41 -12.57 -57.90
CA ASN A 177 -19.47 -11.39 -58.77
C ASN A 177 -18.30 -11.30 -59.76
N LYS A 178 -17.09 -11.68 -59.35
CA LYS A 178 -15.92 -11.76 -60.25
C LYS A 178 -16.09 -12.83 -61.32
N GLU A 179 -16.53 -14.03 -60.92
CA GLU A 179 -16.78 -15.14 -61.85
C GLU A 179 -17.89 -14.82 -62.86
N ARG A 180 -18.96 -14.12 -62.44
CA ARG A 180 -20.01 -13.62 -63.33
C ARG A 180 -19.47 -12.70 -64.42
N LYS A 181 -18.63 -11.74 -64.04
CA LYS A 181 -18.00 -10.80 -65.00
C LYS A 181 -17.11 -11.56 -65.99
N ALA A 182 -16.32 -12.53 -65.51
CA ALA A 182 -15.50 -13.37 -66.37
C ALA A 182 -16.35 -14.19 -67.35
N ALA A 183 -17.45 -14.81 -66.88
CA ALA A 183 -18.39 -15.55 -67.72
C ALA A 183 -18.99 -14.66 -68.82
N LEU A 184 -19.41 -13.43 -68.49
CA LEU A 184 -19.95 -12.47 -69.46
C LEU A 184 -18.91 -12.08 -70.51
N LEU A 185 -17.66 -11.82 -70.11
CA LEU A 185 -16.58 -11.52 -71.05
C LEU A 185 -16.36 -12.67 -72.05
N TRP A 186 -16.31 -13.91 -71.57
CA TRP A 186 -16.15 -15.08 -72.44
C TRP A 186 -17.36 -15.35 -73.33
N LYS A 187 -18.59 -15.06 -72.86
CA LYS A 187 -19.80 -15.09 -73.70
C LYS A 187 -19.71 -14.05 -74.82
N ILE A 188 -19.25 -12.83 -74.53
CA ILE A 188 -19.04 -11.79 -75.55
C ILE A 188 -18.00 -12.25 -76.57
N VAL A 189 -16.88 -12.83 -76.14
CA VAL A 189 -15.84 -13.38 -77.05
C VAL A 189 -16.42 -14.49 -77.93
N ALA A 190 -17.21 -15.41 -77.37
CA ALA A 190 -17.87 -16.47 -78.13
C ALA A 190 -18.84 -15.91 -79.18
N VAL A 191 -19.69 -14.96 -78.78
CA VAL A 191 -20.67 -14.29 -79.66
C VAL A 191 -19.96 -13.52 -80.78
N LEU A 192 -18.88 -12.79 -80.47
CA LEU A 192 -18.07 -12.10 -81.48
C LEU A 192 -17.42 -13.08 -82.45
N SER A 193 -16.94 -14.23 -81.97
CA SER A 193 -16.38 -15.29 -82.83
C SER A 193 -17.44 -15.84 -83.80
N PHE A 194 -18.66 -16.08 -83.33
CA PHE A 194 -19.77 -16.52 -84.18
C PHE A 194 -20.27 -15.44 -85.13
N MET A 195 -20.32 -14.17 -84.71
CA MET A 195 -20.61 -13.06 -85.62
C MET A 195 -19.54 -12.92 -86.71
N GLY A 196 -18.27 -13.11 -86.36
CA GLY A 196 -17.16 -13.16 -87.31
C GLY A 196 -17.33 -14.28 -88.34
N LEU A 197 -17.75 -15.47 -87.92
CA LEU A 197 -18.08 -16.58 -88.82
C LEU A 197 -19.24 -16.25 -89.76
N ILE A 198 -20.32 -15.67 -89.24
CA ILE A 198 -21.49 -15.31 -90.05
C ILE A 198 -21.13 -14.23 -91.07
N GLY A 199 -20.40 -13.18 -90.64
CA GLY A 199 -19.92 -12.13 -91.53
C GLY A 199 -19.00 -12.66 -92.61
N PHE A 200 -18.06 -13.55 -92.25
CA PHE A 200 -17.18 -14.23 -93.20
C PHE A 200 -17.98 -15.10 -94.18
N ALA A 201 -18.99 -15.84 -93.71
CA ALA A 201 -19.84 -16.67 -94.55
C ALA A 201 -20.64 -15.85 -95.58
N ILE A 202 -21.18 -14.68 -95.19
CA ILE A 202 -21.91 -13.78 -96.10
C ILE A 202 -20.97 -13.24 -97.19
N VAL A 203 -19.79 -12.74 -96.81
CA VAL A 203 -18.78 -12.23 -97.77
C VAL A 203 -18.33 -13.35 -98.71
N ALA A 204 -18.06 -14.54 -98.16
CA ALA A 204 -17.68 -15.72 -98.93
C ALA A 204 -18.78 -16.16 -99.92
N PHE A 205 -20.05 -16.05 -99.55
CA PHE A 205 -21.20 -16.36 -100.40
C PHE A 205 -21.37 -15.35 -101.53
N TYR A 206 -21.27 -14.05 -101.25
CA TYR A 206 -21.37 -12.99 -102.27
C TYR A 206 -20.30 -13.11 -103.36
N ILE A 207 -19.06 -13.44 -102.97
CA ILE A 207 -17.94 -13.65 -103.90
C ILE A 207 -18.16 -14.89 -104.79
N VAL A 208 -18.85 -15.93 -104.30
CA VAL A 208 -19.14 -17.15 -105.09
C VAL A 208 -20.22 -16.94 -106.14
N LEU A 209 -21.20 -16.07 -105.89
CA LEU A 209 -22.24 -15.75 -106.89
C LEU A 209 -21.66 -15.08 -108.16
N GLN A 210 -20.46 -14.51 -108.10
CA GLN A 210 -19.86 -13.74 -109.19
C GLN A 210 -18.66 -14.43 -109.88
N GLY A 211 -18.31 -15.69 -109.55
CA GLY A 211 -17.13 -16.33 -110.14
C GLY A 211 -17.08 -17.86 -110.08
N GLU A 212 -16.16 -18.44 -110.88
CA GLU A 212 -15.90 -19.89 -110.91
C GLU A 212 -15.31 -20.41 -109.60
N ILE A 213 -15.70 -21.63 -109.21
CA ILE A 213 -15.27 -22.27 -107.96
C ILE A 213 -13.80 -22.69 -108.07
N LYS A 214 -12.91 -21.98 -107.37
CA LYS A 214 -11.50 -22.35 -107.21
C LYS A 214 -11.28 -23.12 -105.91
N TRP A 215 -10.89 -24.39 -106.00
CA TRP A 215 -10.64 -25.28 -104.85
C TRP A 215 -9.70 -24.71 -103.75
N PRO A 216 -8.60 -24.00 -104.07
CA PRO A 216 -7.74 -23.39 -103.04
C PRO A 216 -8.45 -22.32 -102.18
N LEU A 217 -9.41 -21.60 -102.75
CA LEU A 217 -10.18 -20.57 -102.05
C LEU A 217 -11.17 -21.18 -101.05
N VAL A 218 -11.70 -22.38 -101.36
CA VAL A 218 -12.54 -23.16 -100.45
C VAL A 218 -11.75 -23.64 -99.24
N ALA A 219 -10.53 -24.16 -99.45
CA ALA A 219 -9.66 -24.61 -98.36
C ALA A 219 -9.34 -23.49 -97.36
N GLY A 220 -9.02 -22.28 -97.85
CA GLY A 220 -8.79 -21.11 -96.99
C GLY A 220 -10.03 -20.71 -96.16
N ARG A 221 -11.23 -20.85 -96.72
CA ARG A 221 -12.49 -20.57 -96.00
C ARG A 221 -12.76 -21.56 -94.89
N VAL A 222 -12.52 -22.84 -95.14
CA VAL A 222 -12.70 -23.88 -94.12
C VAL A 222 -11.67 -23.71 -93.00
N PHE A 223 -10.44 -23.30 -93.31
CA PHE A 223 -9.42 -23.00 -92.30
C PHE A 223 -9.81 -21.82 -91.38
N VAL A 224 -10.29 -20.72 -91.96
CA VAL A 224 -10.81 -19.57 -91.21
C VAL A 224 -12.02 -19.98 -90.37
N ALA A 225 -12.97 -20.72 -90.97
CA ALA A 225 -14.14 -21.20 -90.26
C ALA A 225 -13.79 -22.13 -89.08
N SER A 226 -12.78 -22.99 -89.25
CA SER A 226 -12.29 -23.88 -88.20
C SER A 226 -11.68 -23.09 -87.04
N THR A 227 -10.87 -22.08 -87.33
CA THR A 227 -10.18 -21.29 -86.30
C THR A 227 -11.19 -20.49 -85.46
N PHE A 228 -12.15 -19.81 -86.09
CA PHE A 228 -13.21 -19.11 -85.36
C PHE A 228 -14.18 -20.08 -84.67
N GLY A 229 -14.42 -21.27 -85.22
CA GLY A 229 -15.23 -22.31 -84.59
C GLY A 229 -14.60 -22.83 -83.30
N VAL A 230 -13.30 -23.13 -83.33
CA VAL A 230 -12.53 -23.58 -82.15
C VAL A 230 -12.46 -22.48 -81.09
N LEU A 231 -12.19 -21.23 -81.49
CA LEU A 231 -12.16 -20.08 -80.58
C LEU A 231 -13.52 -19.88 -79.90
N GLY A 232 -14.61 -19.90 -80.67
CA GLY A 232 -15.97 -19.75 -80.18
C GLY A 232 -16.37 -20.87 -79.22
N ALA A 233 -16.08 -22.12 -79.58
CA ALA A 233 -16.36 -23.29 -78.74
C ALA A 233 -15.55 -23.29 -77.43
N TYR A 234 -14.28 -22.87 -77.48
CA TYR A 234 -13.45 -22.76 -76.29
C TYR A 234 -13.91 -21.64 -75.36
N ALA A 235 -14.22 -20.46 -75.92
CA ALA A 235 -14.78 -19.34 -75.17
C ALA A 235 -16.13 -19.68 -74.52
N ALA A 236 -17.01 -20.40 -75.23
CA ALA A 236 -18.27 -20.89 -74.66
C ALA A 236 -18.03 -21.87 -73.50
N ARG A 237 -17.13 -22.83 -73.66
CA ARG A 237 -16.79 -23.80 -72.60
C ARG A 237 -16.16 -23.12 -71.38
N LEU A 238 -15.37 -22.07 -71.57
CA LEU A 238 -14.81 -21.27 -70.48
C LEU A 238 -15.90 -20.45 -69.77
N ALA A 239 -16.82 -19.85 -70.52
CA ALA A 239 -17.96 -19.16 -69.95
C ALA A 239 -18.81 -20.07 -69.06
N ASP A 240 -19.10 -21.29 -69.51
CA ASP A 240 -19.87 -22.28 -68.74
C ASP A 240 -19.18 -22.64 -67.42
N ARG A 241 -17.84 -22.81 -67.43
CA ARG A 241 -17.07 -23.10 -66.22
C ARG A 241 -17.10 -21.94 -65.22
N HIS A 242 -17.02 -20.71 -65.70
CA HIS A 242 -17.13 -19.53 -64.84
C HIS A 242 -18.56 -19.38 -64.29
N GLU A 243 -19.59 -19.72 -65.07
CA GLU A 243 -20.99 -19.73 -64.61
C GLU A 243 -21.25 -20.82 -63.57
N GLU A 244 -20.64 -22.01 -63.72
CA GLU A 244 -20.71 -23.07 -62.71
C GLU A 244 -20.09 -22.62 -61.38
N LYS A 245 -18.92 -21.97 -61.44
CA LYS A 245 -18.26 -21.39 -60.26
C LYS A 245 -19.07 -20.25 -59.63
N GLU A 246 -19.66 -19.38 -60.44
CA GLU A 246 -20.59 -18.35 -59.96
C GLU A 246 -21.75 -18.99 -59.20
N LYS A 247 -22.42 -19.99 -59.77
CA LYS A 247 -23.56 -20.68 -59.15
C LYS A 247 -23.19 -21.32 -57.82
N ILE A 248 -22.04 -22.00 -57.77
CA ILE A 248 -21.52 -22.64 -56.56
C ILE A 248 -21.26 -21.60 -55.46
N ASN A 249 -20.56 -20.51 -55.79
CA ASN A 249 -20.25 -19.45 -54.83
C ASN A 249 -21.49 -18.67 -54.39
N ARG A 250 -22.41 -18.37 -55.31
CA ARG A 250 -23.66 -17.68 -55.01
C ARG A 250 -24.59 -18.53 -54.14
N ARG A 251 -24.59 -19.85 -54.34
CA ARG A 251 -25.31 -20.78 -53.49
C ARG A 251 -24.72 -20.80 -52.08
N MET A 252 -23.40 -20.88 -51.94
CA MET A 252 -22.75 -20.81 -50.63
C MET A 252 -23.00 -19.47 -49.92
N GLU A 253 -22.96 -18.35 -50.64
CA GLU A 253 -23.33 -17.02 -50.11
C GLU A 253 -24.75 -17.02 -49.54
N LEU A 254 -25.73 -17.50 -50.31
CA LEU A 254 -27.13 -17.54 -49.89
C LEU A 254 -27.36 -18.53 -48.74
N GLU A 255 -26.73 -19.70 -48.79
CA GLU A 255 -26.81 -20.70 -47.72
C GLU A 255 -26.26 -20.09 -46.43
N LEU A 256 -25.06 -19.50 -46.44
CA LEU A 256 -24.46 -18.85 -45.27
C LEU A 256 -25.28 -17.67 -44.74
N ALA A 257 -25.77 -16.80 -45.63
CA ALA A 257 -26.62 -15.67 -45.24
C ALA A 257 -27.98 -16.09 -44.68
N SER A 258 -28.45 -17.30 -45.01
CA SER A 258 -29.75 -17.82 -44.56
C SER A 258 -29.68 -18.60 -43.25
N ILE A 259 -28.50 -19.00 -42.78
CA ILE A 259 -28.36 -19.82 -41.56
C ILE A 259 -28.98 -19.12 -40.35
N ASP A 260 -28.68 -17.84 -40.12
CA ASP A 260 -29.16 -17.13 -38.93
C ASP A 260 -30.70 -16.98 -38.89
N PRO A 261 -31.39 -16.58 -39.97
CA PRO A 261 -32.86 -16.60 -40.03
C PRO A 261 -33.51 -17.94 -39.69
N TYR A 262 -32.89 -19.07 -40.05
CA TYR A 262 -33.43 -20.41 -39.78
C TYR A 262 -33.15 -20.92 -38.35
N LEU A 263 -32.26 -20.25 -37.61
CA LEU A 263 -31.92 -20.60 -36.23
C LEU A 263 -32.77 -19.86 -35.19
N VAL A 264 -33.44 -18.77 -35.59
CA VAL A 264 -34.30 -17.97 -34.70
C VAL A 264 -35.53 -18.78 -34.29
N GLY A 265 -35.65 -19.09 -32.99
CA GLY A 265 -36.82 -19.76 -32.39
C GLY A 265 -36.63 -21.22 -31.98
N LEU A 266 -35.45 -21.81 -32.20
CA LEU A 266 -35.13 -23.18 -31.77
C LEU A 266 -34.55 -23.22 -30.34
N PRO A 267 -34.71 -24.33 -29.59
CA PRO A 267 -34.04 -24.53 -28.31
C PRO A 267 -32.51 -24.52 -28.46
N GLU A 268 -31.80 -23.96 -27.48
CA GLU A 268 -30.35 -23.70 -27.53
C GLU A 268 -29.52 -24.98 -27.79
N GLU A 269 -29.92 -26.11 -27.21
CA GLU A 269 -29.29 -27.42 -27.44
C GLU A 269 -29.36 -27.89 -28.90
N VAL A 270 -30.49 -27.64 -29.57
CA VAL A 270 -30.70 -27.97 -30.99
C VAL A 270 -29.89 -27.05 -31.88
N ILE A 271 -29.78 -25.76 -31.53
CA ILE A 271 -28.96 -24.78 -32.24
C ILE A 271 -27.48 -25.18 -32.22
N HIS A 272 -26.94 -25.56 -31.05
CA HIS A 272 -25.54 -25.98 -30.94
C HIS A 272 -25.25 -27.23 -31.77
N LYS A 273 -26.15 -28.24 -31.73
CA LYS A 273 -26.01 -29.46 -32.53
C LYS A 273 -26.09 -29.18 -34.03
N LEU A 274 -26.96 -28.27 -34.46
CA LEU A 274 -27.11 -27.89 -35.87
C LEU A 274 -25.90 -27.09 -36.36
N LYS A 275 -25.38 -26.15 -35.56
CA LYS A 275 -24.15 -25.41 -35.88
C LYS A 275 -22.95 -26.34 -36.02
N ALA A 276 -22.83 -27.36 -35.16
CA ALA A 276 -21.76 -28.36 -35.25
C ALA A 276 -21.85 -29.19 -36.55
N SER A 277 -23.04 -29.70 -36.90
CA SER A 277 -23.21 -30.50 -38.13
C SER A 277 -23.07 -29.66 -39.42
N LEU A 278 -23.51 -28.40 -39.39
CA LEU A 278 -23.31 -27.46 -40.49
C LEU A 278 -21.84 -27.10 -40.67
N ALA A 279 -21.10 -26.86 -39.58
CA ALA A 279 -19.68 -26.60 -39.62
C ALA A 279 -18.90 -27.80 -40.20
N GLU A 280 -19.25 -29.02 -39.79
CA GLU A 280 -18.64 -30.25 -40.35
C GLU A 280 -18.97 -30.43 -41.84
N ARG A 281 -20.20 -30.12 -42.28
CA ARG A 281 -20.58 -30.22 -43.69
C ARG A 281 -19.92 -29.16 -44.57
N LEU A 282 -19.82 -27.93 -44.09
CA LEU A 282 -19.31 -26.78 -44.86
C LEU A 282 -17.77 -26.71 -44.85
N PHE A 283 -17.12 -27.09 -43.74
CA PHE A 283 -15.67 -26.98 -43.56
C PHE A 283 -14.96 -28.33 -43.38
N GLY A 284 -15.66 -29.39 -42.96
CA GLY A 284 -15.11 -30.74 -42.77
C GLY A 284 -15.18 -31.64 -44.02
N GLY A 285 -15.88 -31.19 -45.07
CA GLY A 285 -15.95 -31.86 -46.35
C GLY A 285 -14.61 -31.87 -47.08
N LYS A 286 -13.80 -32.90 -46.81
CA LYS A 286 -12.88 -33.46 -47.81
C LYS A 286 -13.74 -33.97 -48.99
N GLU A 287 -14.19 -33.09 -49.85
CA GLU A 287 -14.16 -33.47 -51.25
C GLU A 287 -12.67 -33.48 -51.61
N PRO A 288 -12.01 -34.65 -51.75
CA PRO A 288 -10.80 -34.65 -52.55
C PRO A 288 -11.22 -33.92 -53.82
N ILE A 289 -10.45 -32.93 -54.24
CA ILE A 289 -10.53 -32.40 -55.58
C ILE A 289 -10.60 -33.65 -56.44
N LYS A 290 -11.81 -34.01 -56.91
CA LYS A 290 -11.97 -34.93 -58.01
C LYS A 290 -11.43 -34.08 -59.13
N ILE A 291 -10.10 -34.07 -59.22
CA ILE A 291 -9.41 -33.99 -60.48
C ILE A 291 -10.14 -35.10 -61.22
N LYS A 292 -11.14 -34.72 -62.02
CA LYS A 292 -11.66 -35.60 -63.06
C LYS A 292 -10.38 -36.08 -63.71
N LYS A 293 -10.06 -37.34 -63.41
CA LYS A 293 -8.91 -38.10 -63.89
C LYS A 293 -8.69 -37.57 -65.28
N LYS A 294 -7.60 -36.82 -65.48
CA LYS A 294 -7.21 -36.12 -66.72
C LYS A 294 -8.01 -36.77 -67.84
N GLU A 295 -9.19 -36.22 -68.14
CA GLU A 295 -9.91 -36.65 -69.33
C GLU A 295 -8.88 -36.32 -70.37
N GLU A 296 -8.31 -37.39 -70.92
CA GLU A 296 -7.31 -37.29 -71.96
C GLU A 296 -7.81 -36.20 -72.91
N ILE A 297 -6.89 -35.33 -73.31
CA ILE A 297 -7.15 -34.28 -74.29
C ILE A 297 -7.32 -35.01 -75.65
N SER A 298 -8.34 -35.85 -75.71
CA SER A 298 -8.61 -36.89 -76.68
C SER A 298 -10.11 -36.84 -76.84
N GLY A 299 -10.57 -36.42 -78.01
CA GLY A 299 -11.95 -36.67 -78.39
C GLY A 299 -12.74 -35.52 -78.98
N THR A 300 -12.36 -34.24 -78.88
CA THR A 300 -13.29 -33.20 -79.37
C THR A 300 -12.66 -32.00 -80.05
N SER A 301 -11.88 -31.11 -79.42
CA SER A 301 -11.40 -29.94 -80.19
C SER A 301 -10.31 -30.31 -81.20
N PHE A 302 -9.38 -31.17 -80.79
CA PHE A 302 -8.29 -31.65 -81.64
C PHE A 302 -8.77 -32.70 -82.64
N ASP A 303 -9.72 -33.56 -82.25
CA ASP A 303 -10.35 -34.52 -83.18
C ASP A 303 -11.30 -33.85 -84.16
N LEU A 304 -12.02 -32.78 -83.76
CA LEU A 304 -12.77 -31.96 -84.70
C LEU A 304 -11.82 -31.30 -85.69
N VAL A 305 -10.70 -30.72 -85.23
CA VAL A 305 -9.67 -30.16 -86.12
C VAL A 305 -9.03 -31.23 -87.01
N LYS A 306 -8.75 -32.42 -86.49
CA LYS A 306 -8.15 -33.53 -87.23
C LYS A 306 -9.11 -34.12 -88.26
N GLN A 307 -10.38 -34.37 -87.91
CA GLN A 307 -11.43 -34.76 -88.84
C GLN A 307 -11.68 -33.69 -89.90
N LEU A 308 -11.59 -32.40 -89.55
CA LEU A 308 -11.71 -31.31 -90.52
C LEU A 308 -10.52 -31.26 -91.50
N VAL A 309 -9.31 -31.47 -91.00
CA VAL A 309 -8.10 -31.51 -91.84
C VAL A 309 -8.10 -32.73 -92.76
N GLU A 310 -8.56 -33.88 -92.27
CA GLU A 310 -8.70 -35.11 -93.06
C GLU A 310 -9.80 -34.98 -94.13
N THR A 311 -10.98 -34.44 -93.78
CA THR A 311 -12.05 -34.17 -94.76
C THR A 311 -11.66 -33.12 -95.79
N LEU A 312 -10.90 -32.09 -95.42
CA LEU A 312 -10.32 -31.13 -96.37
C LEU A 312 -9.31 -31.79 -97.31
N ARG A 313 -8.46 -32.68 -96.79
CA ARG A 313 -7.47 -33.40 -97.60
C ARG A 313 -8.14 -34.32 -98.62
N ASP A 314 -9.22 -35.01 -98.23
CA ASP A 314 -9.97 -35.90 -99.13
C ASP A 314 -10.79 -35.13 -100.18
N LEU A 315 -11.34 -33.97 -99.83
CA LEU A 315 -12.01 -33.08 -100.79
C LEU A 315 -11.04 -32.51 -101.83
N ILE A 316 -9.81 -32.16 -101.43
CA ILE A 316 -8.77 -31.71 -102.35
C ILE A 316 -8.33 -32.84 -103.29
N LYS A 317 -8.23 -34.09 -102.81
CA LYS A 317 -7.87 -35.24 -103.65
C LYS A 317 -8.97 -35.70 -104.62
N LYS A 318 -10.25 -35.47 -104.31
CA LYS A 318 -11.38 -35.81 -105.20
C LYS A 318 -11.70 -34.72 -106.25
N GLY A 319 -11.03 -33.56 -106.18
CA GLY A 319 -11.25 -32.41 -107.06
C GLY A 319 -10.28 -32.27 -108.23
N GLU A 320 -9.32 -33.20 -108.42
CA GLU A 320 -8.47 -33.26 -109.63
C GLU A 320 -9.17 -34.09 -110.73
N PRO A 321 -9.55 -33.49 -111.88
CA PRO A 321 -9.92 -34.26 -113.06
C PRO A 321 -8.64 -34.69 -113.81
N SER A 322 -8.43 -36.00 -113.88
CA SER A 322 -7.47 -36.74 -114.73
C SER A 322 -5.98 -36.45 -114.54
#